data_AF-A0A2V7V8X6-F1
#
_entry.id   AF-A0A2V7V8X6-F1
#
_cell.length_a   1.000
_cell.length_b   1.000
_cell.length_c   1.000
_cell.angle_alpha   90.00
_cell.angle_beta   90.00
_cell.angle_gamma   90.00
#
_symmetry.space_group_name_H-M   'P 1'
#
loop_
_entity.id
_entity.type
_entity.pdbx_description
1 polymer ?
#
loop_
_entity_poly.entity_id
_entity_poly.type
_entity_poly.pdbx_seq_one_letter_code
_entity_poly.pdbx_strand_id
1 'polypeptide(L)'
;SRFNCDPALVPDGVTLVPLPVPELTAGLGKIQPVMQNTAALGALLHLVGFDLDVTADILHETFKKKGQEVIDQNVGVLRAGHRHTAAKFPALGYRWQFSRKRRPVVTGNLMVAL
;
A
#
# COMPACT_ATOMS: atom_id res chain seq x y z
N SER A 1 -6.22 22.17 -1.92
CA SER A 1 -5.69 22.54 -0.59
C SER A 1 -4.54 21.59 -0.27
N ARG A 2 -3.43 22.08 0.32
CA ARG A 2 -2.48 21.18 0.97
C ARG A 2 -3.06 20.89 2.36
N PHE A 3 -3.48 19.66 2.59
CA PHE A 3 -3.90 19.23 3.93
C PHE A 3 -2.68 19.30 4.86
N ASN A 4 -2.76 20.09 5.93
CA ASN A 4 -1.74 20.13 6.97
C ASN A 4 -2.28 19.37 8.18
N CYS A 5 -1.62 18.27 8.56
CA CYS A 5 -1.92 17.58 9.81
C CYS A 5 -1.15 18.25 10.93
N ASP A 6 -1.81 19.17 11.64
CA ASP A 6 -1.24 19.81 12.82
C ASP A 6 -1.11 18.78 13.95
N PRO A 7 0.12 18.47 14.43
CA PRO A 7 0.32 17.53 15.53
C PRO A 7 -0.41 17.94 16.82
N ALA A 8 -0.66 19.23 17.03
CA ALA A 8 -1.36 19.73 18.22
C ALA A 8 -2.86 19.37 18.23
N LEU A 9 -3.44 19.03 17.08
CA LEU A 9 -4.85 18.63 16.94
C LEU A 9 -5.04 17.12 16.94
N VAL A 10 -3.98 16.34 17.13
CA VAL A 10 -4.03 14.87 17.14
C VAL A 10 -4.54 14.41 18.51
N PRO A 11 -5.68 13.69 18.58
CA PRO A 11 -6.18 13.16 19.85
C PRO A 11 -5.24 12.11 20.46
N ASP A 12 -5.34 11.95 21.78
CA ASP A 12 -4.64 10.89 22.48
C ASP A 12 -4.98 9.51 21.92
N GLY A 13 -3.97 8.64 21.82
CA GLY A 13 -4.12 7.29 21.26
C GLY A 13 -4.10 7.22 19.72
N VAL A 14 -4.00 8.35 19.02
CA VAL A 14 -3.81 8.36 17.56
C VAL A 14 -2.32 8.39 17.22
N THR A 15 -1.88 7.43 16.40
CA THR A 15 -0.52 7.43 15.85
C THR A 15 -0.51 7.98 14.44
N LEU A 16 0.22 9.07 14.22
CA LEU A 16 0.48 9.58 12.88
C LEU A 16 1.61 8.81 12.20
N VAL A 17 1.37 8.36 10.97
CA VAL A 17 2.37 7.68 10.13
C VAL A 17 2.63 8.53 8.89
N PRO A 18 3.54 9.52 8.95
CA PRO A 18 3.84 10.38 7.82
C PRO A 18 4.57 9.60 6.70
N LEU A 19 4.09 9.80 5.48
CA LEU A 19 4.66 9.22 4.25
C LEU A 19 5.17 10.32 3.32
N PRO A 20 6.47 10.63 3.36
CA PRO A 20 7.10 11.60 2.47
C PRO A 20 7.31 10.97 1.08
N VAL A 21 6.22 10.81 0.31
CA VAL A 21 6.22 10.03 -0.94
C VAL A 21 7.27 10.50 -1.97
N PRO A 22 7.47 11.82 -2.20
CA PRO A 22 8.53 12.29 -3.11
C PRO A 22 9.92 11.77 -2.73
N GLU A 23 10.25 11.78 -1.44
CA GLU A 23 11.53 11.33 -0.90
C GLU A 23 11.65 9.80 -0.97
N LEU A 24 10.56 9.08 -0.67
CA LEU A 24 10.53 7.61 -0.72
C LEU A 24 10.77 7.05 -2.11
N THR A 25 10.41 7.82 -3.14
CA THR A 25 10.38 7.37 -4.52
C THR A 25 11.45 8.02 -5.41
N ALA A 26 12.28 8.90 -4.86
CA ALA A 26 13.29 9.65 -5.60
C ALA A 26 14.25 8.76 -6.43
N GLY A 27 14.56 7.55 -5.96
CA GLY A 27 15.43 6.59 -6.65
C GLY A 27 14.75 5.70 -7.69
N LEU A 28 13.43 5.82 -7.89
CA LEU A 28 12.64 4.95 -8.78
C LEU A 28 12.33 5.62 -10.13
N GLY A 29 12.96 6.76 -10.41
CA GLY A 29 12.71 7.54 -11.62
C GLY A 29 11.40 8.35 -11.53
N LYS A 30 10.84 8.70 -12.69
CA LYS A 30 9.62 9.51 -12.77
C LYS A 30 8.40 8.65 -12.43
N ILE A 31 7.87 8.82 -11.23
CA ILE A 31 6.65 8.16 -10.78
C ILE A 31 5.41 8.92 -11.27
N GLN A 32 4.37 8.18 -11.66
CA GLN A 32 3.07 8.80 -11.92
C GLN A 32 2.38 9.17 -10.60
N PRO A 33 1.71 10.33 -10.50
CA PRO A 33 1.00 10.74 -9.28
C PRO A 33 0.01 9.71 -8.74
N VAL A 34 -0.60 8.90 -9.62
CA VAL A 34 -1.52 7.84 -9.24
C VAL A 34 -0.88 6.75 -8.38
N MET A 35 0.44 6.52 -8.49
CA MET A 35 1.14 5.46 -7.75
C MET A 35 1.43 5.83 -6.29
N GLN A 36 1.15 7.06 -5.85
CA GLN A 36 1.33 7.43 -4.44
C GLN A 36 0.45 6.58 -3.51
N ASN A 37 -0.70 6.10 -3.99
CA ASN A 37 -1.55 5.17 -3.24
C ASN A 37 -0.85 3.83 -2.96
N THR A 38 0.06 3.40 -3.84
CA THR A 38 0.83 2.17 -3.71
C THR A 38 1.85 2.30 -2.57
N ALA A 39 2.42 3.48 -2.35
CA ALA A 39 3.28 3.74 -1.19
C ALA A 39 2.48 3.65 0.12
N ALA A 40 1.28 4.24 0.13
CA ALA A 40 0.37 4.14 1.27
C ALA A 40 -0.07 2.70 1.54
N LEU A 41 -0.35 1.92 0.49
CA LEU A 41 -0.65 0.49 0.63
C LEU A 41 0.52 -0.26 1.25
N GLY A 42 1.75 -0.03 0.80
CA GLY A 42 2.94 -0.67 1.38
C GLY A 42 3.11 -0.36 2.87
N ALA A 43 2.90 0.89 3.27
CA ALA A 43 2.91 1.30 4.67
C ALA A 43 1.81 0.58 5.49
N LEU A 44 0.59 0.49 4.95
CA LEU A 44 -0.51 -0.20 5.60
C LEU A 44 -0.23 -1.68 5.80
N LEU A 45 0.36 -2.37 4.80
CA LEU A 45 0.70 -3.79 4.90
C LEU A 45 1.63 -4.07 6.09
N HIS A 46 2.64 -3.23 6.31
CA HIS A 46 3.50 -3.32 7.50
C HIS A 46 2.69 -3.13 8.78
N LEU A 47 1.92 -2.05 8.86
CA LEU A 47 1.14 -1.71 10.06
C LEU A 47 0.17 -2.81 10.45
N VAL A 48 -0.52 -3.40 9.47
CA VAL A 48 -1.47 -4.50 9.73
C VAL A 48 -0.76 -5.85 9.84
N GLY A 49 0.50 -6.00 9.42
CA GLY A 49 1.22 -7.28 9.46
C GLY A 49 0.79 -8.26 8.36
N PHE A 50 0.50 -7.75 7.17
CA PHE A 50 0.21 -8.56 5.98
C PHE A 50 1.49 -8.81 5.17
N ASP A 51 1.50 -9.92 4.43
CA ASP A 51 2.61 -10.30 3.57
C ASP A 51 2.72 -9.35 2.36
N LEU A 52 3.88 -8.71 2.26
CA LEU A 52 4.22 -7.77 1.20
C LEU A 52 4.32 -8.45 -0.17
N ASP A 53 4.89 -9.67 -0.22
CA ASP A 53 5.16 -10.37 -1.48
C ASP A 53 3.86 -10.89 -2.09
N VAL A 54 2.90 -11.32 -1.27
CA VAL A 54 1.53 -11.64 -1.75
C VAL A 54 0.90 -10.45 -2.45
N THR A 55 1.11 -9.23 -1.96
CA THR A 55 0.57 -8.03 -2.61
C THR A 55 1.37 -7.66 -3.86
N ALA A 56 2.69 -7.86 -3.86
CA ALA A 56 3.51 -7.68 -5.06
C ALA A 56 3.03 -8.58 -6.21
N ASP A 57 2.73 -9.85 -5.93
CA ASP A 57 2.18 -10.79 -6.92
C ASP A 57 0.82 -10.33 -7.47
N ILE A 58 -0.05 -9.76 -6.62
CA ILE A 58 -1.33 -9.18 -7.05
C ILE A 58 -1.10 -7.99 -7.98
N LEU A 59 -0.10 -7.14 -7.71
CA LEU A 59 0.24 -6.02 -8.59
C LEU A 59 0.77 -6.51 -9.94
N HIS A 60 1.58 -7.57 -9.95
CA HIS A 60 2.03 -8.23 -11.19
C HIS A 60 0.83 -8.67 -12.04
N GLU A 61 -0.12 -9.41 -11.47
CA GLU A 61 -1.30 -9.87 -12.21
C GLU A 61 -2.21 -8.71 -12.65
N THR A 62 -2.40 -7.72 -11.79
CA THR A 62 -3.25 -6.55 -12.06
C THR A 62 -2.73 -5.70 -13.21
N PHE A 63 -1.42 -5.49 -13.26
CA PHE A 63 -0.78 -4.62 -14.25
C PHE A 63 -0.08 -5.38 -15.38
N LYS A 64 -0.24 -6.70 -15.46
CA LYS A 64 0.33 -7.55 -16.52
C LYS A 64 0.11 -7.00 -17.93
N LYS A 65 -1.08 -6.48 -18.21
CA LYS A 65 -1.44 -5.90 -19.53
C LYS A 65 -0.82 -4.52 -19.80
N LYS A 66 -0.30 -3.84 -18.77
CA LYS A 66 0.31 -2.50 -18.87
C LYS A 66 1.83 -2.54 -19.10
N GLY A 67 2.46 -3.70 -18.97
CA GLY A 67 3.90 -3.90 -19.22
C GLY A 67 4.77 -3.92 -17.97
N GLN A 68 5.97 -4.48 -18.10
CA GLN A 68 6.88 -4.78 -16.99
C GLN A 68 7.34 -3.52 -16.23
N GLU A 69 7.61 -2.43 -16.95
CA GLU A 69 8.04 -1.16 -16.33
C GLU A 69 7.01 -0.62 -15.33
N VAL A 70 5.72 -0.67 -15.68
CA VAL A 70 4.64 -0.22 -14.78
C VAL A 70 4.52 -1.11 -13.54
N ILE A 71 4.79 -2.41 -13.71
CA ILE A 71 4.79 -3.37 -12.60
C ILE A 71 5.97 -3.07 -11.68
N ASP A 72 7.18 -2.95 -12.22
CA ASP A 72 8.40 -2.70 -11.46
C ASP A 72 8.32 -1.39 -10.68
N GLN A 73 7.77 -0.34 -11.30
CA GLN A 73 7.51 0.94 -10.63
C GLN A 73 6.54 0.77 -9.46
N ASN A 74 5.39 0.10 -9.66
CA ASN A 74 4.43 -0.09 -8.57
C ASN A 74 5.00 -0.96 -7.44
N VAL A 75 5.69 -2.05 -7.77
CA VAL A 75 6.34 -2.91 -6.76
C VAL A 75 7.43 -2.15 -6.01
N GLY A 76 8.24 -1.36 -6.71
CA GLY A 76 9.25 -0.49 -6.10
C GLY A 76 8.63 0.51 -5.12
N VAL A 77 7.55 1.18 -5.52
CA VAL A 77 6.83 2.15 -4.69
C VAL A 77 6.16 1.47 -3.49
N LEU A 78 5.56 0.28 -3.66
CA LEU A 78 4.99 -0.54 -2.60
C LEU A 78 6.06 -0.85 -1.54
N ARG A 79 7.22 -1.37 -1.98
CA ARG A 79 8.33 -1.74 -1.09
C ARG A 79 8.94 -0.53 -0.40
N ALA A 80 9.01 0.63 -1.06
CA ALA A 80 9.50 1.87 -0.46
C ALA A 80 8.61 2.33 0.70
N GLY A 81 7.28 2.33 0.51
CA GLY A 81 6.32 2.66 1.55
C GLY A 81 6.39 1.70 2.74
N HIS A 82 6.43 0.39 2.47
CA HIS A 82 6.57 -0.63 3.51
C HIS A 82 7.86 -0.45 4.32
N ARG A 83 9.02 -0.33 3.64
CA ARG A 83 10.33 -0.22 4.30
C ARG A 83 10.44 1.02 5.17
N HIS A 84 9.96 2.18 4.71
CA HIS A 84 10.01 3.40 5.52
C HIS A 84 9.16 3.29 6.78
N THR A 85 7.96 2.72 6.67
CA THR A 85 7.10 2.55 7.84
C THR A 85 7.70 1.52 8.79
N ALA A 86 8.21 0.40 8.28
CA ALA A 86 8.84 -0.65 9.08
C ALA A 86 10.07 -0.16 9.88
N ALA A 87 10.82 0.79 9.32
CA ALA A 87 11.98 1.37 9.99
C ALA A 87 11.62 2.32 11.15
N LYS A 88 10.38 2.83 11.20
CA LYS A 88 9.99 3.94 12.10
C LYS A 88 8.85 3.62 13.03
N PHE A 89 7.97 2.70 12.64
CA PHE A 89 6.74 2.41 13.35
C PHE A 89 6.60 0.90 13.55
N PRO A 90 6.24 0.43 14.76
CA PRO A 90 5.90 -0.95 14.96
C PRO A 90 4.60 -1.30 14.22
N ALA A 91 4.41 -2.58 13.92
CA ALA A 91 3.10 -3.08 13.50
C ALA A 91 2.08 -2.93 14.64
N LEU A 92 0.80 -2.87 14.31
CA LEU A 92 -0.31 -2.75 15.26
C LEU A 92 -0.54 -4.01 16.10
N GLY A 93 0.21 -5.09 15.85
CA GLY A 93 0.20 -6.30 16.66
C GLY A 93 -0.96 -7.26 16.39
N TYR A 94 -1.74 -7.04 15.33
CA TYR A 94 -2.81 -7.96 14.94
C TYR A 94 -2.26 -9.34 14.58
N ARG A 95 -2.90 -10.38 15.10
CA ARG A 95 -2.60 -11.78 14.75
C ARG A 95 -3.69 -12.29 13.81
N TRP A 96 -3.38 -12.35 12.53
CA TRP A 96 -4.32 -12.80 11.52
C TRP A 96 -4.35 -14.33 11.40
N GLN A 97 -5.56 -14.87 11.24
CA GLN A 97 -5.77 -16.26 10.89
C GLN A 97 -6.39 -16.32 9.49
N PHE A 98 -5.59 -16.71 8.51
CA PHE A 98 -6.04 -16.79 7.13
C PHE A 98 -6.55 -18.20 6.81
N SER A 99 -7.78 -18.30 6.32
CA SER A 99 -8.34 -19.59 5.90
C SER A 99 -7.64 -20.19 4.68
N ARG A 100 -6.94 -19.36 3.87
CA ARG A 100 -6.29 -19.71 2.59
C ARG A 100 -7.22 -20.37 1.54
N LYS A 101 -8.52 -20.45 1.82
CA LYS A 101 -9.54 -20.93 0.88
C LYS A 101 -9.77 -19.86 -0.18
N ARG A 102 -9.61 -20.24 -1.45
CA ARG A 102 -9.96 -19.37 -2.58
C ARG A 102 -11.47 -19.13 -2.56
N ARG A 103 -11.87 -17.86 -2.56
CA ARG A 103 -13.27 -17.43 -2.62
C ARG A 103 -13.43 -16.41 -3.74
N PRO A 104 -14.52 -16.46 -4.52
CA PRO A 104 -14.81 -15.39 -5.46
C PRO A 104 -15.13 -14.10 -4.68
N VAL A 105 -14.63 -12.97 -5.18
CA VAL A 105 -15.01 -11.63 -4.72
C VAL A 105 -15.67 -10.95 -5.90
N VAL A 106 -16.93 -10.56 -5.73
CA VAL A 106 -17.78 -10.05 -6.80
C VAL A 106 -18.66 -8.95 -6.24
N THR A 107 -18.83 -7.87 -6.99
CA THR A 107 -19.74 -6.78 -6.62
C THR A 107 -21.16 -7.11 -7.10
N GLY A 108 -22.18 -6.51 -6.48
CA GLY A 108 -23.58 -6.74 -6.87
C GLY A 108 -23.85 -6.46 -8.35
N ASN A 109 -23.27 -5.38 -8.89
CA ASN A 109 -23.41 -5.05 -10.31
C ASN A 109 -22.83 -6.12 -11.24
N LEU A 110 -21.71 -6.75 -10.84
CA LEU A 110 -21.10 -7.82 -11.62
C LEU A 110 -21.92 -9.11 -11.55
N MET A 111 -22.63 -9.37 -10.44
CA MET A 111 -23.52 -10.53 -10.30
C MET A 111 -24.79 -10.43 -11.15
N VAL A 112 -25.35 -9.22 -11.32
CA VAL A 112 -26.58 -9.02 -12.12
C VAL A 112 -26.30 -9.05 -13.62
N ALA A 113 -25.06 -8.76 -14.03
CA ALA A 113 -24.65 -8.73 -15.43
C ALA A 113 -24.22 -10.11 -15.99
N LEU A 114 -24.10 -11.13 -15.14
CA LEU A 114 -23.82 -12.52 -15.50
C LEU A 114 -25.12 -13.31 -15.64
#